data_AF-A0A1I1T2V7-F1
#
_entry.id   AF-A0A1I1T2V7-F1
#
_cell.length_a   1.000
_cell.length_b   1.000
_cell.length_c   1.000
_cell.angle_alpha   90.00
_cell.angle_beta   90.00
_cell.angle_gamma   90.00
#
_symmetry.space_group_name_H-M   'P 1'
#
loop_
_entity.id
_entity.type
_entity.pdbx_description
1 polymer ?
#
loop_
_entity_poly.entity_id
_entity_poly.type
_entity_poly.pdbx_seq_one_letter_code
_entity_poly.pdbx_strand_id
1 'polypeptide(L)'
;MIPFTLRFKILDEGGKWTFYYLIASFFLAVASYLIGLIWRNNMWFLATMYFIQFLILSRFFQIVIKNLLFKRLITLTIIPIFIIFLVDVLKLEGLYAYNSYFATIRTLILIIYGAIYFWQLLKDEELVQKSVFINTLPNFWFNAAFFVYHSGSFMYSLSYNLLQQQQTPGVDTTRKVTVIISYFAGIIQLILLYIGLMKAKKKPL
;
A
#
# COMPACT_ATOMS: atom_id res chain seq x y z
N MET A 1 -14.53 4.80 7.42
CA MET A 1 -14.03 6.19 7.30
C MET A 1 -14.49 7.10 8.44
N ILE A 2 -15.75 7.00 8.89
CA ILE A 2 -16.32 7.78 10.01
C ILE A 2 -15.45 7.81 11.29
N PRO A 3 -14.80 6.71 11.71
CA PRO A 3 -13.94 6.76 12.91
C PRO A 3 -12.69 7.64 12.74
N PHE A 4 -12.11 7.69 11.54
CA PHE A 4 -10.91 8.46 11.27
C PHE A 4 -11.20 9.97 11.17
N THR A 5 -12.33 10.36 10.56
CA THR A 5 -12.74 11.78 10.48
C THR A 5 -12.95 12.38 11.87
N LEU A 6 -13.57 11.61 12.78
CA LEU A 6 -13.83 12.06 14.16
C LEU A 6 -12.56 12.21 15.00
N ARG A 7 -11.50 11.45 14.70
CA ARG A 7 -10.25 11.43 15.45
C ARG A 7 -9.09 12.12 14.74
N PHE A 8 -9.31 12.84 13.65
CA PHE A 8 -8.23 13.43 12.83
C PHE A 8 -7.27 14.33 13.62
N LYS A 9 -7.79 15.13 14.57
CA LYS A 9 -6.98 16.00 15.45
C LYS A 9 -6.09 15.24 16.44
N ILE A 10 -6.35 13.95 16.64
CA ILE A 10 -5.65 13.08 17.60
C ILE A 10 -4.54 12.27 16.89
N LEU A 11 -4.60 12.16 15.57
CA LEU A 11 -3.62 11.42 14.78
C LEU A 11 -2.28 12.14 14.76
N ASP A 12 -1.22 11.36 14.96
CA ASP A 12 0.13 11.78 14.63
C ASP A 12 0.30 11.88 13.10
N GLU A 13 1.43 12.41 12.65
CA GLU A 13 1.69 12.60 11.22
C GLU A 13 1.54 11.28 10.43
N GLY A 14 2.04 10.15 10.97
CA GLY A 14 1.84 8.83 10.36
C GLY A 14 0.35 8.49 10.18
N GLY A 15 -0.45 8.65 11.22
CA GLY A 15 -1.90 8.45 11.16
C GLY A 15 -2.62 9.36 10.16
N LYS A 16 -2.19 10.61 9.99
CA LYS A 16 -2.75 11.53 8.96
C LYS A 16 -2.50 11.02 7.55
N TRP A 17 -1.29 10.52 7.26
CA TRP A 17 -0.98 9.95 5.94
C TRP A 17 -1.72 8.63 5.68
N THR A 18 -1.92 7.82 6.70
CA THR A 18 -2.83 6.67 6.64
C THR A 18 -4.26 7.08 6.29
N PHE A 19 -4.74 8.18 6.87
CA PHE A 19 -6.07 8.72 6.55
C PHE A 19 -6.15 9.25 5.12
N TYR A 20 -5.14 9.98 4.65
CA TYR A 20 -5.06 10.42 3.25
C TYR A 20 -5.05 9.23 2.29
N TYR A 21 -4.34 8.15 2.62
CA TYR A 21 -4.36 6.92 1.84
C TYR A 21 -5.77 6.32 1.75
N LEU A 22 -6.52 6.27 2.85
CA LEU A 22 -7.89 5.75 2.87
C LEU A 22 -8.85 6.62 2.04
N ILE A 23 -8.78 7.95 2.19
CA ILE A 23 -9.57 8.90 1.39
C ILE A 23 -9.24 8.74 -0.09
N ALA A 24 -7.95 8.82 -0.44
CA ALA A 24 -7.51 8.72 -1.82
C ALA A 24 -7.95 7.38 -2.42
N SER A 25 -7.78 6.28 -1.70
CA SER A 25 -8.19 4.95 -2.17
C SER A 25 -9.70 4.84 -2.41
N PHE A 26 -10.53 5.42 -1.54
CA PHE A 26 -11.98 5.45 -1.74
C PHE A 26 -12.36 6.26 -2.98
N PHE A 27 -11.89 7.51 -3.10
CA PHE A 27 -12.22 8.36 -4.24
C PHE A 27 -11.69 7.81 -5.56
N LEU A 28 -10.45 7.30 -5.57
CA LEU A 28 -9.87 6.70 -6.77
C LEU A 28 -10.59 5.40 -7.16
N ALA A 29 -11.04 4.59 -6.20
CA ALA A 29 -11.83 3.40 -6.51
C ALA A 29 -13.19 3.77 -7.15
N VAL A 30 -13.89 4.75 -6.58
CA VAL A 30 -15.16 5.26 -7.13
C VAL A 30 -14.94 5.85 -8.53
N ALA A 31 -13.91 6.68 -8.70
CA ALA A 31 -13.57 7.27 -10.00
C ALA A 31 -13.23 6.18 -11.04
N SER A 32 -12.46 5.16 -10.65
CA SER A 32 -12.12 4.04 -11.52
C SER A 32 -13.35 3.27 -11.97
N TYR A 33 -14.30 3.05 -11.07
CA TYR A 33 -15.58 2.41 -11.39
C TYR A 33 -16.41 3.24 -12.39
N LEU A 34 -16.55 4.55 -12.13
CA LEU A 34 -17.27 5.46 -13.03
C LEU A 34 -16.63 5.56 -14.42
N ILE A 35 -15.31 5.66 -14.49
CA ILE A 35 -14.57 5.65 -15.76
C ILE A 35 -14.79 4.32 -16.50
N GLY A 36 -14.79 3.20 -15.76
CA GLY A 36 -15.07 1.89 -16.32
C GLY A 36 -16.47 1.79 -16.95
N LEU A 37 -17.47 2.45 -16.36
CA LEU A 37 -18.82 2.52 -16.92
C LEU A 37 -18.89 3.39 -18.19
N ILE A 38 -18.22 4.54 -18.20
CA ILE A 38 -18.31 5.52 -19.30
C ILE A 38 -17.46 5.10 -20.50
N TRP A 39 -16.20 4.71 -20.27
CA TRP A 39 -15.23 4.42 -21.33
C TRP A 39 -15.03 2.93 -21.61
N ARG A 40 -15.75 2.04 -20.90
CA ARG A 40 -15.62 0.57 -20.96
C ARG A 40 -14.21 0.05 -20.65
N ASN A 41 -13.30 0.93 -20.29
CA ASN A 41 -11.93 0.64 -19.93
C ASN A 41 -11.38 1.69 -18.97
N ASN A 42 -10.84 1.22 -17.85
CA ASN A 42 -10.25 2.02 -16.79
C ASN A 42 -8.83 1.57 -16.43
N MET A 43 -8.18 0.73 -17.24
CA MET A 43 -6.88 0.14 -16.89
C MET A 43 -5.76 1.18 -16.74
N TRP A 44 -5.67 2.15 -17.66
CA TRP A 44 -4.76 3.30 -17.53
C TRP A 44 -5.00 4.11 -16.25
N PHE A 45 -6.25 4.25 -15.83
CA PHE A 45 -6.61 4.97 -14.61
C PHE A 45 -6.24 4.15 -13.36
N LEU A 46 -6.35 2.82 -13.45
CA LEU A 46 -5.91 1.91 -12.39
C LEU A 46 -4.41 2.05 -12.11
N ALA A 47 -3.58 2.11 -13.17
CA ALA A 47 -2.15 2.37 -13.03
C ALA A 47 -1.87 3.73 -12.38
N THR A 48 -2.62 4.76 -12.76
CA THR A 48 -2.52 6.10 -12.16
C THR A 48 -2.90 6.09 -10.68
N MET A 49 -4.01 5.42 -10.32
CA MET A 49 -4.43 5.22 -8.94
C MET A 49 -3.32 4.53 -8.12
N TYR A 50 -2.73 3.48 -8.67
CA TYR A 50 -1.65 2.72 -8.06
C TYR A 50 -0.40 3.56 -7.82
N PHE A 51 -0.07 4.46 -8.73
CA PHE A 51 1.04 5.41 -8.57
C PHE A 51 0.74 6.45 -7.49
N ILE A 52 -0.45 7.05 -7.48
CA ILE A 52 -0.85 8.01 -6.44
C ILE A 52 -0.80 7.37 -5.05
N GLN A 53 -1.34 6.15 -4.90
CA GLN A 53 -1.28 5.40 -3.65
C GLN A 53 0.17 5.14 -3.21
N PHE A 54 1.05 4.78 -4.15
CA PHE A 54 2.47 4.59 -3.88
C PHE A 54 3.15 5.86 -3.34
N LEU A 55 2.83 7.04 -3.89
CA LEU A 55 3.37 8.31 -3.41
C LEU A 55 2.92 8.62 -1.97
N ILE A 56 1.63 8.43 -1.68
CA ILE A 56 1.06 8.66 -0.34
C ILE A 56 1.74 7.73 0.69
N LEU A 57 1.88 6.44 0.35
CA LEU A 57 2.51 5.48 1.24
C LEU A 57 4.02 5.70 1.39
N SER A 58 4.71 6.09 0.32
CA SER A 58 6.13 6.48 0.41
C SER A 58 6.31 7.64 1.40
N ARG A 59 5.39 8.60 1.40
CA ARG A 59 5.42 9.70 2.36
C ARG A 59 5.12 9.25 3.79
N PHE A 60 4.17 8.33 3.99
CA PHE A 60 3.97 7.67 5.28
C PHE A 60 5.29 7.05 5.79
N PHE A 61 5.98 6.26 4.95
CA PHE A 61 7.23 5.59 5.32
C PHE A 61 8.37 6.56 5.64
N GLN A 62 8.49 7.67 4.91
CA GLN A 62 9.46 8.74 5.23
C GLN A 62 9.24 9.36 6.62
N ILE A 63 7.99 9.40 7.09
CA ILE A 63 7.64 9.98 8.39
C ILE A 63 7.94 8.99 9.52
N VAL A 64 7.55 7.73 9.36
CA VAL A 64 7.63 6.73 10.45
C VAL A 64 9.01 6.08 10.59
N ILE A 65 9.79 6.01 9.52
CA ILE A 65 11.19 5.56 9.59
C ILE A 65 12.03 6.64 10.24
N LYS A 66 12.96 6.28 11.13
CA LYS A 66 13.84 7.21 11.86
C LYS A 66 15.12 7.50 11.08
N ASN A 67 15.71 6.49 10.46
CA ASN A 67 17.00 6.57 9.79
C ASN A 67 16.93 7.43 8.52
N LEU A 68 17.78 8.49 8.46
CA LEU A 68 17.82 9.47 7.38
C LEU A 68 18.24 8.88 6.03
N LEU A 69 19.13 7.87 6.03
CA LEU A 69 19.56 7.18 4.82
C LEU A 69 18.36 6.50 4.16
N PHE A 70 17.57 5.76 4.93
CA PHE A 70 16.37 5.10 4.40
C PHE A 70 15.32 6.11 3.91
N LYS A 71 15.14 7.25 4.59
CA LYS A 71 14.26 8.33 4.09
C LYS A 71 14.70 8.84 2.72
N ARG A 72 16.01 9.06 2.55
CA ARG A 72 16.57 9.52 1.28
C ARG A 72 16.41 8.48 0.18
N LEU A 73 16.62 7.20 0.50
CA LEU A 73 16.38 6.10 -0.43
C LEU A 73 14.91 6.04 -0.87
N ILE A 74 13.95 6.21 0.05
CA ILE A 74 12.52 6.24 -0.28
C ILE A 74 12.20 7.37 -1.27
N THR A 75 12.74 8.57 -1.05
CA THR A 75 12.58 9.68 -2.01
C THR A 75 13.18 9.34 -3.37
N LEU A 76 14.39 8.78 -3.38
CA LEU A 76 15.11 8.46 -4.61
C LEU A 76 14.38 7.39 -5.42
N THR A 77 13.74 6.41 -4.77
CA THR A 77 12.97 5.35 -5.43
C THR A 77 11.71 5.83 -6.13
N ILE A 78 11.22 7.05 -5.87
CA ILE A 78 10.07 7.62 -6.60
C ILE A 78 10.40 7.79 -8.09
N ILE A 79 11.62 8.24 -8.41
CA ILE A 79 12.06 8.48 -9.79
C ILE A 79 12.06 7.20 -10.64
N PRO A 80 12.76 6.11 -10.27
CA PRO A 80 12.74 4.89 -11.07
C PRO A 80 11.35 4.25 -11.13
N ILE A 81 10.54 4.35 -10.07
CA ILE A 81 9.15 3.86 -10.12
C ILE A 81 8.28 4.66 -11.08
N PHE A 82 8.46 5.98 -11.16
CA PHE A 82 7.77 6.81 -12.14
C PHE A 82 8.20 6.47 -13.57
N ILE A 83 9.48 6.20 -13.81
CA ILE A 83 9.97 5.74 -15.11
C ILE A 83 9.32 4.39 -15.48
N ILE A 84 9.30 3.42 -14.55
CA ILE A 84 8.66 2.12 -14.78
C ILE A 84 7.17 2.31 -15.08
N PHE A 85 6.46 3.15 -14.34
CA PHE A 85 5.07 3.49 -14.61
C PHE A 85 4.86 3.99 -16.05
N LEU A 86 5.68 4.96 -16.50
CA LEU A 86 5.58 5.48 -17.87
C LEU A 86 5.89 4.41 -18.92
N VAL A 87 6.93 3.61 -18.71
CA VAL A 87 7.32 2.54 -19.64
C VAL A 87 6.24 1.47 -19.73
N ASP A 88 5.63 1.10 -18.60
CA ASP A 88 4.61 0.06 -18.55
C ASP A 88 3.32 0.48 -19.26
N VAL A 89 2.89 1.72 -19.01
CA VAL A 89 1.68 2.32 -19.61
C VAL A 89 1.87 2.62 -21.10
N LEU A 90 3.06 3.05 -21.54
CA LEU A 90 3.29 3.51 -22.91
C LEU A 90 3.87 2.44 -23.85
N LYS A 91 4.62 1.46 -23.33
CA LYS A 91 5.37 0.49 -24.16
C LYS A 91 5.12 -0.98 -23.85
N LEU A 92 5.07 -1.39 -22.58
CA LEU A 92 5.05 -2.83 -22.25
C LEU A 92 3.65 -3.43 -22.37
N GLU A 93 2.69 -2.94 -21.58
CA GLU A 93 1.33 -3.50 -21.52
C GLU A 93 0.29 -2.57 -22.16
N GLY A 94 0.60 -1.27 -22.24
CA GLY A 94 -0.26 -0.28 -22.89
C GLY A 94 -1.41 0.22 -22.01
N LEU A 95 -2.19 1.18 -22.54
CA LEU A 95 -3.30 1.83 -21.82
C LEU A 95 -4.51 0.92 -21.56
N TYR A 96 -4.59 -0.22 -22.27
CA TYR A 96 -5.77 -1.07 -22.30
C TYR A 96 -5.64 -2.37 -21.52
N ALA A 97 -4.43 -2.71 -21.07
CA ALA A 97 -4.16 -3.91 -20.28
C ALA A 97 -3.87 -3.56 -18.82
N TYR A 98 -4.08 -4.54 -17.94
CA TYR A 98 -3.72 -4.38 -16.53
C TYR A 98 -2.20 -4.28 -16.39
N ASN A 99 -1.72 -3.17 -15.83
CA ASN A 99 -0.30 -2.87 -15.66
C ASN A 99 0.37 -3.74 -14.56
N SER A 100 0.60 -5.01 -14.87
CA SER A 100 1.04 -6.05 -13.94
C SER A 100 2.50 -5.90 -13.54
N TYR A 101 3.38 -5.41 -14.43
CA TYR A 101 4.80 -5.19 -14.10
C TYR A 101 4.97 -4.05 -13.11
N PHE A 102 4.38 -2.88 -13.40
CA PHE A 102 4.38 -1.74 -12.48
C PHE A 102 3.72 -2.11 -11.14
N ALA A 103 2.59 -2.82 -11.17
CA ALA A 103 1.90 -3.25 -9.97
C ALA A 103 2.74 -4.20 -9.09
N THR A 104 3.50 -5.11 -9.71
CA THR A 104 4.37 -6.05 -9.00
C THR A 104 5.57 -5.35 -8.36
N ILE A 105 6.27 -4.49 -9.13
CA ILE A 105 7.46 -3.80 -8.62
C ILE A 105 7.09 -2.84 -7.48
N ARG A 106 6.03 -2.04 -7.64
CA ARG A 106 5.62 -1.09 -6.58
C ARG A 106 5.23 -1.82 -5.28
N THR A 107 4.53 -2.95 -5.38
CA THR A 107 4.07 -3.69 -4.20
C THR A 107 5.24 -4.35 -3.49
N LEU A 108 6.22 -4.87 -4.23
CA LEU A 108 7.48 -5.37 -3.68
C LEU A 108 8.23 -4.28 -2.89
N ILE A 109 8.36 -3.07 -3.44
CA ILE A 109 9.02 -1.96 -2.75
C ILE A 109 8.28 -1.59 -1.45
N LEU A 110 6.94 -1.52 -1.48
CA LEU A 110 6.15 -1.22 -0.28
C LEU A 110 6.25 -2.32 0.79
N ILE A 111 6.37 -3.59 0.38
CA ILE A 111 6.69 -4.71 1.30
C ILE A 111 8.06 -4.48 1.94
N ILE A 112 9.08 -4.13 1.14
CA ILE A 112 10.44 -3.84 1.64
C ILE A 112 10.41 -2.69 2.65
N TYR A 113 9.68 -1.60 2.38
CA TYR A 113 9.53 -0.50 3.34
C TYR A 113 8.88 -0.96 4.64
N GLY A 114 7.83 -1.78 4.55
CA GLY A 114 7.17 -2.34 5.73
C GLY A 114 8.08 -3.24 6.56
N ALA A 115 8.91 -4.05 5.90
CA ALA A 115 9.92 -4.88 6.54
C ALA A 115 11.00 -4.04 7.23
N ILE A 116 11.51 -2.98 6.57
CA ILE A 116 12.48 -2.04 7.15
C ILE A 116 11.91 -1.39 8.41
N TYR A 117 10.64 -0.97 8.39
CA TYR A 117 9.99 -0.38 9.55
C TYR A 117 9.89 -1.37 10.73
N PHE A 118 9.48 -2.62 10.48
CA PHE A 118 9.48 -3.65 11.52
C PHE A 118 10.87 -3.93 12.07
N TRP A 119 11.87 -4.04 11.20
CA TRP A 119 13.26 -4.22 11.59
C TRP A 119 13.78 -3.08 12.47
N GLN A 120 13.44 -1.84 12.13
CA GLN A 120 13.76 -0.67 12.94
C GLN A 120 13.14 -0.77 14.34
N LEU A 121 11.87 -1.17 14.45
CA LEU A 121 11.19 -1.31 15.74
C LEU A 121 11.81 -2.41 16.62
N LEU A 122 12.27 -3.51 16.02
CA LEU A 122 12.94 -4.60 16.75
C LEU A 122 14.31 -4.20 17.31
N LYS A 123 14.99 -3.24 16.67
CA LYS A 123 16.30 -2.73 17.08
C LYS A 123 16.26 -1.51 17.98
N ASP A 124 15.06 -1.01 18.30
CA ASP A 124 14.89 0.22 19.06
C ASP A 124 15.07 -0.06 20.56
N GLU A 125 16.30 0.11 21.05
CA GLU A 125 16.67 -0.18 22.44
C GLU A 125 15.84 0.63 23.44
N GLU A 126 15.42 1.86 23.11
CA GLU A 126 14.57 2.67 23.99
C GLU A 126 13.18 2.06 24.20
N LEU A 127 12.60 1.43 23.16
CA LEU A 127 11.30 0.77 23.26
C LEU A 127 11.40 -0.51 24.10
N VAL A 128 12.51 -1.25 23.92
CA VAL A 128 12.82 -2.45 24.69
C VAL A 128 13.07 -2.11 26.16
N GLN A 129 13.83 -1.06 26.44
CA GLN A 129 14.16 -0.61 27.81
C GLN A 129 12.95 -0.05 28.56
N LYS A 130 12.04 0.66 27.88
CA LYS A 130 10.84 1.24 28.51
C LYS A 130 9.69 0.22 28.66
N SER A 131 9.89 -1.05 28.32
CA SER A 131 8.85 -2.09 28.29
C SER A 131 7.59 -1.66 27.55
N VAL A 132 7.73 -0.74 26.59
CA VAL A 132 6.61 -0.28 25.77
C VAL A 132 6.37 -1.38 24.76
N PHE A 133 5.31 -2.16 24.96
CA PHE A 133 4.93 -3.16 23.98
C PHE A 133 4.75 -2.48 22.61
N ILE A 134 5.49 -2.95 21.61
CA ILE A 134 5.49 -2.40 20.25
C ILE A 134 4.06 -2.34 19.68
N ASN A 135 3.21 -3.30 20.10
CA ASN A 135 1.79 -3.37 19.77
C ASN A 135 0.93 -2.23 20.37
N THR A 136 1.48 -1.32 21.16
CA THR A 136 0.78 -0.12 21.65
C THR A 136 0.89 1.04 20.67
N LEU A 137 1.86 1.02 19.77
CA LEU A 137 2.12 2.10 18.83
C LEU A 137 1.09 2.06 17.67
N PRO A 138 0.36 3.15 17.37
CA PRO A 138 -0.56 3.20 16.24
C PRO A 138 0.11 2.87 14.90
N ASN A 139 1.32 3.41 14.67
CA ASN A 139 2.07 3.22 13.44
C ASN A 139 2.51 1.77 13.21
N PHE A 140 2.67 0.96 14.28
CA PHE A 140 2.90 -0.48 14.14
C PHE A 140 1.73 -1.17 13.44
N TRP A 141 0.49 -0.86 13.86
CA TRP A 141 -0.71 -1.43 13.27
C TRP A 141 -0.99 -0.90 11.86
N PHE A 142 -0.72 0.39 11.62
CA PHE A 142 -0.80 0.95 10.27
C PHE A 142 0.19 0.27 9.32
N ASN A 143 1.43 0.08 9.75
CA ASN A 143 2.43 -0.65 8.96
C ASN A 143 2.01 -2.11 8.72
N ALA A 144 1.55 -2.81 9.75
CA ALA A 144 1.09 -4.19 9.62
C ALA A 144 -0.06 -4.31 8.61
N ALA A 145 -1.00 -3.37 8.64
CA ALA A 145 -2.10 -3.31 7.68
C ALA A 145 -1.59 -3.19 6.24
N PHE A 146 -0.71 -2.24 5.98
CA PHE A 146 -0.13 -2.04 4.64
C PHE A 146 0.69 -3.25 4.20
N PHE A 147 1.51 -3.80 5.09
CA PHE A 147 2.37 -4.94 4.80
C PHE A 147 1.56 -6.18 4.39
N VAL A 148 0.50 -6.52 5.14
CA VAL A 148 -0.37 -7.67 4.82
C VAL A 148 -1.10 -7.45 3.49
N TYR A 149 -1.67 -6.26 3.28
CA TYR A 149 -2.34 -5.93 2.04
C TYR A 149 -1.42 -6.06 0.82
N HIS A 150 -0.23 -5.46 0.90
CA HIS A 150 0.71 -5.48 -0.22
C HIS A 150 1.27 -6.88 -0.46
N SER A 151 1.43 -7.72 0.55
CA SER A 151 1.80 -9.12 0.38
C SER A 151 0.75 -9.91 -0.42
N GLY A 152 -0.54 -9.74 -0.09
CA GLY A 152 -1.63 -10.34 -0.87
C GLY A 152 -1.71 -9.80 -2.30
N SER A 153 -1.64 -8.47 -2.45
CA SER A 153 -1.67 -7.80 -3.75
C SER A 153 -0.46 -8.14 -4.63
N PHE A 154 0.70 -8.40 -4.04
CA PHE A 154 1.91 -8.83 -4.75
C PHE A 154 1.71 -10.22 -5.34
N MET A 155 1.17 -11.17 -4.57
CA MET A 155 0.84 -12.52 -5.07
C MET A 155 -0.14 -12.47 -6.25
N TYR A 156 -1.16 -11.61 -6.18
CA TYR A 156 -2.09 -11.39 -7.29
C TYR A 156 -1.43 -10.80 -8.53
N SER A 157 -0.63 -9.75 -8.37
CA SER A 157 0.02 -9.08 -9.51
C SER A 157 1.06 -9.97 -10.18
N LEU A 158 1.85 -10.71 -9.38
CA LEU A 158 2.83 -11.67 -9.89
C LEU A 158 2.15 -12.83 -10.63
N SER A 159 1.08 -13.36 -10.05
CA SER A 159 0.32 -14.45 -10.68
C SER A 159 -0.30 -13.99 -11.99
N TYR A 160 -0.82 -12.76 -12.07
CA TYR A 160 -1.32 -12.19 -13.32
C TYR A 160 -0.22 -12.09 -14.38
N ASN A 161 0.97 -11.62 -14.00
CA ASN A 161 2.12 -11.50 -14.90
C ASN A 161 2.55 -12.86 -15.49
N LEU A 162 2.66 -13.88 -14.64
CA LEU A 162 3.06 -15.23 -15.05
C LEU A 162 2.00 -15.91 -15.92
N LEU A 163 0.71 -15.73 -15.59
CA LEU A 163 -0.40 -16.35 -16.31
C LEU A 163 -0.69 -15.69 -17.65
N GLN A 164 -0.44 -14.38 -17.80
CA GLN A 164 -0.59 -13.69 -19.10
C GLN A 164 0.45 -14.19 -20.12
N GLN A 165 1.60 -14.68 -19.65
CA GLN A 165 2.64 -15.27 -20.50
C GLN A 165 2.33 -16.72 -20.91
N GLN A 166 1.50 -17.44 -20.16
CA GLN A 166 1.13 -18.83 -20.44
C GLN A 166 -0.34 -18.91 -20.87
N GLN A 167 -0.60 -18.98 -22.18
CA GLN A 167 -1.93 -19.18 -22.77
C GLN A 167 -2.48 -20.61 -22.50
N THR A 168 -2.54 -21.06 -21.24
CA THR A 168 -2.93 -22.44 -20.89
C THR A 168 -4.28 -22.55 -20.18
N PRO A 169 -5.01 -23.68 -20.30
CA PRO A 169 -6.41 -23.80 -19.86
C PRO A 169 -6.64 -23.93 -18.33
N GLY A 170 -5.60 -23.80 -17.50
CA GLY A 170 -5.67 -23.89 -16.03
C GLY A 170 -5.67 -22.55 -15.29
N VAL A 171 -5.65 -21.44 -16.04
CA VAL A 171 -5.43 -20.06 -15.57
C VAL A 171 -6.53 -19.55 -14.62
N ASP A 172 -7.76 -20.06 -14.75
CA ASP A 172 -8.90 -19.54 -14.00
C ASP A 172 -8.86 -19.84 -12.50
N THR A 173 -8.38 -21.02 -12.10
CA THR A 173 -8.32 -21.40 -10.68
C THR A 173 -7.28 -20.58 -9.94
N THR A 174 -6.07 -20.45 -10.49
CA THR A 174 -4.99 -19.64 -9.91
C THR A 174 -5.37 -18.16 -9.82
N ARG A 175 -6.05 -17.63 -10.84
CA ARG A 175 -6.58 -16.25 -10.82
C ARG A 175 -7.63 -16.08 -9.72
N LYS A 176 -8.59 -17.00 -9.58
CA LYS A 176 -9.62 -16.94 -8.53
C LYS A 176 -9.00 -16.98 -7.12
N VAL A 177 -8.05 -17.89 -6.89
CA VAL A 177 -7.39 -18.04 -5.59
C VAL A 177 -6.64 -16.77 -5.20
N THR A 178 -5.87 -16.18 -6.12
CA THR A 178 -5.07 -14.98 -5.83
C THR A 178 -5.92 -13.74 -5.60
N VAL A 179 -7.08 -13.64 -6.27
CA VAL A 179 -8.10 -12.62 -5.99
C VAL A 179 -8.68 -12.79 -4.58
N ILE A 180 -9.05 -14.02 -4.19
CA ILE A 180 -9.57 -14.31 -2.85
C ILE A 180 -8.55 -13.93 -1.77
N ILE A 181 -7.28 -14.32 -1.95
CA ILE A 181 -6.19 -13.94 -1.04
C ILE A 181 -6.08 -12.42 -0.92
N SER A 182 -6.17 -11.70 -2.04
CA SER A 182 -6.09 -10.23 -2.04
C SER A 182 -7.25 -9.57 -1.31
N TYR A 183 -8.48 -10.09 -1.48
CA TYR A 183 -9.63 -9.59 -0.72
C TYR A 183 -9.51 -9.87 0.76
N PHE A 184 -9.06 -11.07 1.14
CA PHE A 184 -8.84 -11.42 2.53
C PHE A 184 -7.76 -10.52 3.16
N ALA A 185 -6.66 -10.27 2.45
CA ALA A 185 -5.64 -9.32 2.87
C ALA A 185 -6.18 -7.89 3.03
N GLY A 186 -7.09 -7.46 2.15
CA GLY A 186 -7.78 -6.17 2.26
C GLY A 186 -8.70 -6.09 3.49
N ILE A 187 -9.42 -7.16 3.83
CA ILE A 187 -10.23 -7.21 5.06
C ILE A 187 -9.33 -7.10 6.29
N ILE A 188 -8.24 -7.88 6.34
CA ILE A 188 -7.26 -7.80 7.44
C ILE A 188 -6.67 -6.40 7.54
N GLN A 189 -6.33 -5.77 6.42
CA GLN A 189 -5.84 -4.39 6.40
C GLN A 189 -6.82 -3.45 7.09
N LEU A 190 -8.11 -3.49 6.75
CA LEU A 190 -9.12 -2.62 7.36
C LEU A 190 -9.23 -2.85 8.88
N ILE A 191 -9.18 -4.11 9.33
CA ILE A 191 -9.20 -4.47 10.75
C ILE A 191 -7.97 -3.89 11.46
N LEU A 192 -6.78 -4.08 10.90
CA LEU A 192 -5.52 -3.59 11.48
C LEU A 192 -5.46 -2.05 11.50
N LEU A 193 -5.92 -1.38 10.44
CA LEU A 193 -6.04 0.08 10.41
C LEU A 193 -6.99 0.59 11.50
N TYR A 194 -8.11 -0.11 11.73
CA TYR A 194 -9.03 0.23 12.81
C TYR A 194 -8.39 0.06 14.19
N ILE A 195 -7.67 -1.04 14.43
CA ILE A 195 -6.93 -1.25 15.69
C ILE A 195 -5.89 -0.14 15.90
N GLY A 196 -5.15 0.24 14.86
CA GLY A 196 -4.19 1.36 14.90
C GLY A 196 -4.85 2.68 15.28
N LEU A 197 -6.01 2.98 14.70
CA LEU A 197 -6.80 4.16 15.04
C LEU A 197 -7.27 4.15 16.50
N MET A 198 -7.73 3.00 17.00
CA MET A 198 -8.18 2.86 18.39
C MET A 198 -7.05 3.08 19.39
N LYS A 199 -5.81 2.77 19.00
CA LYS A 199 -4.60 3.00 19.80
C LYS A 199 -4.04 4.42 19.67
N ALA A 200 -4.53 5.24 18.74
CA ALA A 200 -4.10 6.63 18.60
C ALA A 200 -4.52 7.43 19.84
N LYS A 201 -3.51 7.88 20.60
CA LYS A 201 -3.68 8.74 21.77
C LYS A 201 -3.29 10.17 21.43
N LYS A 202 -4.00 11.14 22.02
CA LYS A 202 -3.67 12.56 21.90
C LYS A 202 -2.30 12.75 22.57
N LYS A 203 -1.32 13.29 21.85
CA LYS A 203 -0.07 13.72 22.50
C LYS A 203 -0.42 14.75 23.57
N PRO A 204 0.03 14.60 24.83
CA PRO A 204 0.00 15.72 25.75
C PRO A 204 0.84 16.85 25.13
N LEU A 205 0.25 18.05 25.14
CA LEU A 205 0.91 19.28 24.71
C LEU A 205 2.16 19.54 25.55
#